data_AF-A0A2E2MYL1-F1
#
_entry.id   AF-A0A2E2MYL1-F1
#
_cell.length_a   1.000
_cell.length_b   1.000
_cell.length_c   1.000
_cell.angle_alpha   90.00
_cell.angle_beta   90.00
_cell.angle_gamma   90.00
#
_symmetry.space_group_name_H-M   'P 1'
#
loop_
_entity.id
_entity.type
_entity.pdbx_description
1 polymer ?
#
loop_
_entity_poly.entity_id
_entity_poly.type
_entity_poly.pdbx_seq_one_letter_code
_entity_poly.pdbx_strand_id
1 'polypeptide(L)'
;GGAMDLVAGAENIICTMTHASKDGTSKLLESCSLPLTGAGCINRVLTDLAYLEIDNGAFILKERAPGVSVEEIKEKTAGKLIVPDDVPEMVFD
;
A
#
# COMPACT_ATOMS: atom_id res chain seq x y z
N GLY A 1 -1.22 -10.86 -21.13
CA GLY A 1 -1.41 -11.82 -20.02
C GLY A 1 -2.59 -11.38 -19.16
N GLY A 2 -3.14 -12.25 -18.33
CA GLY A 2 -4.46 -12.08 -17.66
C GLY A 2 -4.51 -11.20 -16.40
N ALA A 3 -3.50 -10.37 -16.14
CA ALA A 3 -3.51 -9.45 -15.00
C ALA A 3 -4.62 -8.40 -15.12
N MET A 4 -4.89 -7.95 -16.36
CA MET A 4 -5.96 -6.99 -16.65
C MET A 4 -7.35 -7.61 -16.42
N ASP A 5 -7.52 -8.90 -16.74
CA ASP A 5 -8.77 -9.64 -16.50
C ASP A 5 -9.02 -9.85 -14.99
N LEU A 6 -7.97 -10.14 -14.22
CA LEU A 6 -8.04 -10.27 -12.75
C LEU A 6 -8.49 -8.97 -12.08
N VAL A 7 -7.91 -7.83 -12.47
CA VAL A 7 -8.28 -6.54 -11.87
C VAL A 7 -9.66 -6.04 -12.27
N ALA A 8 -10.21 -6.55 -13.38
CA ALA A 8 -11.56 -6.21 -13.83
C ALA A 8 -12.64 -7.10 -13.18
N GLY A 9 -12.32 -8.33 -12.78
CA GLY A 9 -13.30 -9.32 -12.34
C GLY A 9 -13.34 -9.59 -10.83
N ALA A 10 -12.33 -9.18 -10.06
CA ALA A 10 -12.25 -9.46 -8.63
C ALA A 10 -12.81 -8.30 -7.78
N GLU A 11 -13.69 -8.63 -6.82
CA GLU A 11 -14.22 -7.66 -5.85
C GLU A 11 -13.18 -7.22 -4.81
N ASN A 12 -12.22 -8.12 -4.50
CA ASN A 12 -11.19 -7.90 -3.49
C ASN A 12 -9.80 -8.07 -4.10
N ILE A 13 -9.12 -6.94 -4.36
CA ILE A 13 -7.80 -6.92 -4.98
C ILE A 13 -6.79 -6.38 -3.98
N ILE A 14 -5.90 -7.26 -3.55
CA ILE A 14 -4.79 -6.93 -2.64
C ILE A 14 -3.50 -6.90 -3.45
N CYS A 15 -2.78 -5.77 -3.40
CA CYS A 15 -1.44 -5.65 -3.96
C CYS A 15 -0.40 -6.01 -2.90
N THR A 16 0.39 -7.06 -3.15
CA THR A 16 1.53 -7.44 -2.31
C THR A 16 2.82 -6.98 -2.96
N MET A 17 3.56 -6.07 -2.33
CA MET A 17 4.83 -5.55 -2.89
C MET A 17 5.75 -5.01 -1.80
N THR A 18 7.02 -4.79 -2.11
CA THR A 18 7.88 -4.02 -1.19
C THR A 18 7.45 -2.55 -1.17
N HIS A 19 7.52 -1.90 -0.02
CA HIS A 19 7.05 -0.53 0.21
C HIS A 19 7.86 0.49 -0.60
N ALA A 20 9.17 0.27 -0.64
CA ALA A 20 10.13 1.06 -1.42
C ALA A 20 10.92 0.16 -2.37
N SER A 21 11.58 0.75 -3.36
CA SER A 21 12.61 0.09 -4.16
C SER A 21 13.93 -0.04 -3.38
N LYS A 22 14.89 -0.75 -3.96
CA LYS A 22 16.19 -1.06 -3.31
C LYS A 22 17.03 0.18 -2.97
N ASP A 23 16.78 1.28 -3.66
CA ASP A 23 17.38 2.61 -3.45
C ASP A 23 16.63 3.45 -2.40
N GLY A 24 15.53 2.93 -1.82
CA GLY A 24 14.70 3.62 -0.84
C GLY A 24 13.58 4.49 -1.44
N THR A 25 13.45 4.55 -2.77
CA THR A 25 12.39 5.35 -3.42
C THR A 25 11.01 4.71 -3.15
N SER A 26 10.06 5.52 -2.65
CA SER A 26 8.68 5.07 -2.39
C SER A 26 8.02 4.50 -3.65
N LYS A 27 7.29 3.39 -3.50
CA LYS A 27 6.37 2.88 -4.53
C LYS A 27 4.93 3.31 -4.32
N LEU A 28 4.61 3.85 -3.14
CA LEU A 28 3.32 4.45 -2.82
C LEU A 28 3.38 5.93 -3.20
N LEU A 29 2.85 6.28 -4.37
CA LEU A 29 2.89 7.61 -4.96
C LEU A 29 1.50 8.24 -4.97
N GLU A 30 1.42 9.57 -5.10
CA GLU A 30 0.15 10.28 -5.34
C GLU A 30 -0.47 9.91 -6.69
N SER A 31 0.38 9.71 -7.71
CA SER A 31 -0.03 9.25 -9.03
C SER A 31 1.00 8.26 -9.58
N CYS A 32 0.56 7.18 -10.23
CA CYS A 32 1.45 6.25 -10.88
C CYS A 32 2.23 6.95 -12.01
N SER A 33 3.55 6.78 -12.00
CA SER A 33 4.45 7.27 -13.07
C SER A 33 4.59 6.30 -14.24
N LEU A 34 4.18 5.04 -14.04
CA LEU A 34 4.22 3.97 -15.04
C LEU A 34 2.83 3.70 -15.61
N PRO A 35 2.73 3.09 -16.81
CA PRO A 35 1.45 2.69 -17.39
C PRO A 35 0.61 1.85 -16.42
N LEU A 36 -0.66 2.24 -16.25
CA LEU A 36 -1.59 1.55 -15.35
C LEU A 36 -2.02 0.20 -15.92
N THR A 37 -1.94 -0.85 -15.09
CA THR A 37 -2.58 -2.15 -15.38
C THR A 37 -4.11 -2.06 -15.24
N GLY A 38 -4.59 -1.25 -14.30
CA GLY A 38 -6.00 -0.96 -14.06
C GLY A 38 -6.15 0.26 -13.16
N ALA A 39 -7.16 1.09 -13.41
CA ALA A 39 -7.41 2.31 -12.64
C ALA A 39 -8.42 2.04 -11.50
N GLY A 40 -8.11 2.48 -10.29
CA GLY A 40 -9.03 2.37 -9.14
C GLY A 40 -9.40 0.94 -8.73
N CYS A 41 -8.64 -0.06 -9.18
CA CYS A 41 -8.96 -1.47 -8.96
C CYS A 41 -8.38 -2.03 -7.65
N ILE A 42 -7.34 -1.41 -7.08
CA ILE A 42 -6.71 -1.88 -5.85
C ILE A 42 -7.29 -1.09 -4.68
N ASN A 43 -7.80 -1.81 -3.67
CA ASN A 43 -8.30 -1.21 -2.44
C ASN A 43 -7.41 -1.50 -1.22
N ARG A 44 -6.47 -2.44 -1.35
CA ARG A 44 -5.61 -2.91 -0.26
C ARG A 44 -4.18 -3.12 -0.74
N VAL A 45 -3.23 -2.71 0.08
CA VAL A 45 -1.79 -2.88 -0.18
C VAL A 45 -1.15 -3.49 1.06
N LEU A 46 -0.49 -4.62 0.86
CA LEU A 46 0.33 -5.25 1.89
C LEU A 46 1.79 -5.13 1.48
N THR A 47 2.60 -4.59 2.38
CA THR A 47 4.05 -4.45 2.17
C THR A 47 4.86 -5.09 3.28
N ASP A 48 6.18 -5.07 3.12
CA ASP A 48 7.16 -5.43 4.14
C ASP A 48 7.13 -4.50 5.38
N LEU A 49 6.45 -3.34 5.30
CA LEU A 49 6.40 -2.35 6.36
C LEU A 49 5.00 -2.17 6.95
N ALA A 50 3.95 -2.34 6.15
CA ALA A 50 2.60 -1.96 6.55
C ALA A 50 1.51 -2.64 5.73
N TYR A 51 0.33 -2.73 6.32
CA TYR A 51 -0.93 -3.02 5.65
C TYR A 51 -1.71 -1.72 5.55
N LEU A 52 -2.09 -1.35 4.32
CA LEU A 52 -2.78 -0.12 4.00
C LEU A 52 -4.04 -0.41 3.20
N GLU A 53 -5.09 0.38 3.46
CA GLU A 53 -6.24 0.48 2.58
C GLU A 53 -6.15 1.74 1.73
N ILE A 54 -6.75 1.72 0.54
CA ILE A 54 -6.83 2.87 -0.35
C ILE A 54 -8.29 3.32 -0.36
N ASP A 55 -8.53 4.56 0.06
CA ASP A 55 -9.84 5.19 -0.04
C ASP A 55 -9.68 6.64 -0.48
N ASN A 56 -10.52 7.09 -1.42
CA ASN A 56 -10.55 8.46 -1.92
C ASN A 56 -9.16 9.03 -2.30
N GLY A 57 -8.29 8.20 -2.90
CA GLY A 57 -6.94 8.58 -3.32
C GLY A 57 -5.92 8.74 -2.19
N ALA A 58 -6.24 8.29 -0.97
CA ALA A 58 -5.34 8.28 0.17
C ALA A 58 -5.04 6.85 0.61
N PHE A 59 -3.81 6.62 1.06
CA PHE A 59 -3.43 5.43 1.79
C PHE A 59 -3.83 5.61 3.25
N ILE A 60 -4.56 4.65 3.81
CA ILE A 60 -4.96 4.62 5.22
C ILE A 60 -4.14 3.52 5.88
N LEU A 61 -3.25 3.89 6.79
CA LEU A 61 -2.43 2.94 7.53
C LEU A 61 -3.31 2.14 8.50
N LYS A 62 -3.33 0.81 8.37
CA LYS A 62 -4.11 -0.08 9.22
C LYS A 62 -3.26 -0.82 10.23
N GLU A 63 -2.17 -1.41 9.77
CA GLU A 63 -1.25 -2.17 10.61
C GLU A 63 0.18 -1.90 10.17
N ARG A 64 1.11 -1.93 11.13
CA ARG A 64 2.55 -1.83 10.87
C ARG A 64 3.21 -3.18 11.08
N ALA A 65 4.24 -3.49 10.31
CA ALA A 65 5.02 -4.71 10.52
C ALA A 65 5.69 -4.68 11.91
N PRO A 66 5.96 -5.85 12.53
CA PRO A 66 6.60 -5.91 13.83
C PRO A 66 7.94 -5.16 13.85
N GLY A 67 8.13 -4.30 14.85
CA GLY A 67 9.33 -3.48 14.98
C GLY A 67 9.47 -2.30 13.99
N VAL A 68 8.50 -2.08 13.09
CA VAL A 68 8.47 -0.92 12.19
C VAL A 68 7.73 0.25 12.85
N SER A 69 8.30 1.44 12.81
CA SER A 69 7.67 2.66 13.34
C SER A 69 6.73 3.30 12.31
N VAL A 70 5.76 4.07 12.81
CA VAL A 70 4.86 4.86 11.95
C VAL A 70 5.66 5.93 11.19
N GLU A 71 6.68 6.49 11.81
CA GLU A 71 7.60 7.48 11.24
C GLU A 71 8.32 6.92 10.02
N GLU A 72 8.86 5.70 10.11
CA GLU A 72 9.52 5.04 8.97
C GLU A 72 8.56 4.85 7.79
N ILE A 73 7.30 4.47 8.07
CA ILE A 73 6.28 4.30 7.04
C ILE A 73 5.96 5.64 6.37
N LYS A 74 5.84 6.73 7.15
CA LYS A 74 5.62 8.08 6.63
C LYS A 74 6.77 8.53 5.74
N GLU A 75 8.02 8.32 6.15
CA GLU A 75 9.20 8.67 5.37
C GLU A 75 9.28 7.91 4.05
N LYS A 76 8.78 6.67 4.03
CA LYS A 76 8.80 5.79 2.84
C LYS A 76 7.50 5.82 2.03
N THR A 77 6.55 6.69 2.37
CA THR A 77 5.30 6.89 1.63
C THR A 77 5.27 8.28 1.00
N ALA A 78 5.31 8.35 -0.33
CA ALA A 78 5.25 9.63 -1.06
C ALA A 78 3.82 10.09 -1.39
N GLY A 79 2.85 9.17 -1.39
CA GLY A 79 1.44 9.49 -1.56
C GLY A 79 0.79 10.05 -0.30
N LYS A 80 -0.45 10.52 -0.43
CA LYS A 80 -1.24 10.99 0.71
C LYS A 80 -1.47 9.83 1.69
N LEU A 81 -0.89 9.94 2.89
CA LEU A 81 -1.01 8.95 3.96
C LEU A 81 -1.86 9.50 5.11
N ILE A 82 -2.89 8.76 5.50
CA ILE A 82 -3.70 8.98 6.69
C ILE A 82 -3.25 7.97 7.74
N VAL A 83 -2.84 8.49 8.90
CA VAL A 83 -2.38 7.69 10.03
C VAL A 83 -3.40 7.86 11.17
N PRO A 84 -4.15 6.80 11.54
CA PRO A 84 -5.02 6.81 12.70
C PRO A 84 -4.26 7.01 14.02
N ASP A 85 -4.99 7.35 15.09
CA ASP A 85 -4.40 7.54 16.43
C ASP A 85 -3.76 6.25 16.99
N ASP A 86 -4.31 5.10 16.60
CA ASP A 86 -3.81 3.78 16.96
C ASP A 86 -3.50 2.96 15.71
N VAL A 87 -2.26 2.48 15.62
CA VAL A 87 -1.77 1.63 14.53
C VAL A 87 -1.10 0.40 15.16
N PRO A 88 -1.82 -0.74 15.25
CA PRO A 88 -1.29 -1.95 15.85
C PRO A 88 -0.19 -2.57 15.01
N GLU A 89 0.66 -3.38 15.66
CA GLU A 89 1.56 -4.29 14.95
C GLU A 89 0.77 -5.46 14.38
N MET A 90 1.19 -5.93 13.20
CA MET A 90 0.69 -7.18 12.62
C MET A 90 1.00 -8.35 13.56
N VAL A 91 0.04 -9.24 13.73
CA VAL A 91 0.18 -10.47 14.51
C VAL A 91 0.17 -11.65 13.55
N PHE A 92 1.17 -12.53 13.68
CA PHE A 92 1.33 -13.73 12.86
C PHE A 92 1.26 -14.95 13.78
N ASP A 93 0.04 -15.42 14.05
CA ASP A 93 -0.22 -16.64 14.83
C ASP A 93 -0.16 -17.90 13.96
#